data_AF-A0A7E5W159-F1
#
_entry.id   AF-A0A7E5W159-F1
#
_cell.length_a   1.000
_cell.length_b   1.000
_cell.length_c   1.000
_cell.angle_alpha   90.00
_cell.angle_beta   90.00
_cell.angle_gamma   90.00
#
_symmetry.space_group_name_H-M   'P 1'
#
loop_
_entity.id
_entity.type
_entity.pdbx_description
1 polymer ?
#
loop_
_entity_poly.entity_id
_entity_poly.type
_entity_poly.pdbx_seq_one_letter_code
_entity_poly.pdbx_strand_id
1 'polypeptide(L)'
;IRVLGSDTEWHFAHRGLPHARPRRSIAHTRLLKQHPLVHTAIQQTGFKRVKRGFRPLRLPEPALAPVAEPRDPYFPLQWYLKNTGQNGGKPKLDLNVEAAWALGYTGVNVTTAIMDDGVDYMHPDLKYNYNAEASYDFSSNDPFPYPRYTDDWFNSHGTRCAGEVAAARDNGVCGVGVAYHSKVAGIRMLDQPYMTDLIEANSMGHEPHKIHIYSASWGPTDDGRTVDGPRNATMRAIVRGVNEGRNGLGNIYVWASGDGGEDDDCNCDGYAASMWTVSINSAINDGQNAHYDESCSSTLASTFSNGARDPSTGVATTDLYGKCTATHSGTSAAAPEAAGVFALALHANPSLTWRDIQHLTVLTSKRNSLYDAKGRFHWTMNGVGLEFNHLFGFGVLDAGAMTALAANWRSVPPRYHCEAGSVNTHTEIAAEGMLTLKIDTSACAGTPSEVRYLEHVQAVVSANASRRGDLELFLTSPMGTRSMILSRRANDDDSRDGFTKWPFMTTHTWGEYPQGTWTLEARYNGGAGSPAAWSGWVRGWSLVLHGTRAPPYAALVPQDPHSKLAVVKKAHEDSLRPE
;
A
#
# COMPACT_ATOMS: atom_id res chain seq x y z
N ILE A 1 -37.93 26.68 9.56
CA ILE A 1 -37.18 25.43 9.85
C ILE A 1 -36.05 25.83 10.80
N ARG A 2 -35.91 25.20 11.97
CA ARG A 2 -34.82 25.53 12.90
C ARG A 2 -33.47 25.21 12.25
N VAL A 3 -32.47 26.06 12.42
CA VAL A 3 -31.13 25.80 11.86
C VAL A 3 -30.50 24.65 12.64
N LEU A 4 -29.89 23.70 11.91
CA LEU A 4 -29.28 22.53 12.52
C LEU A 4 -28.14 22.97 13.45
N GLY A 5 -28.16 22.52 14.71
CA GLY A 5 -27.15 22.90 15.72
C GLY A 5 -27.39 24.23 16.43
N SER A 6 -28.53 24.89 16.18
CA SER A 6 -28.90 26.15 16.84
C SER A 6 -30.30 26.06 17.46
N ASP A 7 -30.45 26.55 18.70
CA ASP A 7 -31.73 26.58 19.42
C ASP A 7 -32.46 27.92 19.29
N THR A 8 -31.78 28.96 18.80
CA THR A 8 -32.29 30.34 18.72
C THR A 8 -32.45 30.84 17.29
N GLU A 9 -32.06 30.06 16.28
CA GLU A 9 -32.09 30.48 14.88
C GLU A 9 -33.08 29.67 14.03
N TRP A 10 -33.80 30.40 13.18
CA TRP A 10 -34.79 29.82 12.28
C TRP A 10 -34.59 30.30 10.85
N HIS A 11 -34.58 29.34 9.92
CA HIS A 11 -34.60 29.58 8.49
C HIS A 11 -36.06 29.67 7.99
N PHE A 12 -36.44 30.84 7.48
CA PHE A 12 -37.74 31.11 6.90
C PHE A 12 -37.68 31.06 5.37
N ALA A 13 -38.46 30.16 4.76
CA ALA A 13 -38.61 30.05 3.32
C ALA A 13 -39.94 30.69 2.86
N HIS A 14 -39.90 31.63 1.92
CA HIS A 14 -41.08 32.33 1.45
C HIS A 14 -41.87 31.48 0.44
N ARG A 15 -43.07 31.00 0.83
CA ARG A 15 -43.87 30.06 0.01
C ARG A 15 -44.27 30.59 -1.36
N GLY A 16 -44.36 31.90 -1.56
CA GLY A 16 -44.72 32.54 -2.84
C GLY A 16 -43.55 32.82 -3.80
N LEU A 17 -42.31 32.47 -3.46
CA LEU A 17 -41.12 32.74 -4.29
C LEU A 17 -40.42 31.41 -4.64
N PRO A 18 -40.62 30.89 -5.87
CA PRO A 18 -40.21 29.53 -6.21
C PRO A 18 -38.70 29.31 -6.40
N HIS A 19 -37.88 30.36 -6.59
CA HIS A 19 -36.43 30.26 -6.83
C HIS A 19 -35.62 31.43 -6.23
N ALA A 20 -34.33 31.21 -5.97
CA ALA A 20 -33.40 32.22 -5.46
C ALA A 20 -33.27 33.41 -6.42
N ARG A 21 -33.40 34.64 -5.89
CA ARG A 21 -33.20 35.87 -6.67
C ARG A 21 -31.83 36.49 -6.38
N PRO A 22 -31.14 37.07 -7.39
CA PRO A 22 -29.84 37.71 -7.20
C PRO A 22 -29.91 39.09 -6.52
N ARG A 23 -31.10 39.68 -6.40
CA ARG A 23 -31.31 40.98 -5.74
C ARG A 23 -31.82 40.81 -4.30
N ARG A 24 -31.31 41.62 -3.39
CA ARG A 24 -31.71 41.66 -1.98
C ARG A 24 -33.20 42.01 -1.85
N SER A 25 -33.94 41.25 -1.04
CA SER A 25 -35.36 41.42 -0.74
C SER A 25 -35.50 42.33 0.49
N ILE A 26 -35.12 43.59 0.31
CA ILE A 26 -34.94 44.56 1.40
C ILE A 26 -36.22 44.74 2.22
N ALA A 27 -37.40 44.75 1.58
CA ALA A 27 -38.68 44.92 2.27
C ALA A 27 -38.99 43.79 3.27
N HIS A 28 -38.79 42.52 2.88
CA HIS A 28 -39.05 41.37 3.73
C HIS A 28 -38.03 41.26 4.88
N THR A 29 -36.76 41.51 4.59
CA THR A 29 -35.71 41.53 5.63
C THR A 29 -35.92 42.66 6.62
N ARG A 30 -36.43 43.82 6.18
CA ARG A 30 -36.71 44.97 7.06
C ARG A 30 -37.88 44.70 8.01
N LEU A 31 -38.96 44.06 7.53
CA LEU A 31 -40.09 43.64 8.38
C LEU A 31 -39.63 42.67 9.49
N LEU A 32 -38.78 41.70 9.14
CA LEU A 32 -38.21 40.78 10.13
C LEU A 32 -37.33 41.50 11.16
N LYS A 33 -36.51 42.47 10.74
CA LYS A 33 -35.67 43.27 11.66
C LYS A 33 -36.44 44.23 12.55
N GLN A 34 -37.68 44.57 12.20
CA GLN A 34 -38.53 45.46 12.99
C GLN A 34 -39.42 44.70 13.98
N HIS A 35 -39.47 43.36 13.89
CA HIS A 35 -40.26 42.55 14.80
C HIS A 35 -39.57 42.51 16.18
N PRO A 36 -40.27 42.82 17.29
CA PRO A 36 -39.65 43.03 18.60
C PRO A 36 -38.95 41.80 19.19
N LEU A 37 -39.27 40.59 18.68
CA LEU A 37 -38.69 39.32 19.11
C LEU A 37 -37.54 38.82 18.21
N VAL A 38 -37.14 39.56 17.19
CA VAL A 38 -36.09 39.16 16.25
C VAL A 38 -34.85 40.04 16.46
N HIS A 39 -33.80 39.47 17.06
CA HIS A 39 -32.55 40.19 17.32
C HIS A 39 -31.76 40.48 16.05
N THR A 40 -31.66 39.50 15.13
CA THR A 40 -30.93 39.62 13.88
C THR A 40 -31.68 38.89 12.75
N ALA A 41 -31.57 39.43 11.54
CA ALA A 41 -32.10 38.80 10.34
C ALA A 41 -31.15 39.00 9.16
N ILE A 42 -30.78 37.88 8.52
CA ILE A 42 -29.81 37.84 7.42
C ILE A 42 -30.48 37.16 6.21
N GLN A 43 -30.38 37.79 5.04
CA GLN A 43 -30.88 37.19 3.80
C GLN A 43 -29.80 36.31 3.16
N GLN A 44 -30.15 35.05 2.89
CA GLN A 44 -29.32 34.11 2.14
C GLN A 44 -29.43 34.36 0.62
N THR A 45 -28.30 34.37 -0.09
CA THR A 45 -28.26 34.49 -1.56
C THR A 45 -27.94 33.12 -2.19
N GLY A 46 -28.72 32.70 -3.19
CA GLY A 46 -28.48 31.44 -3.89
C GLY A 46 -27.41 31.53 -4.99
N PHE A 47 -26.70 30.43 -5.24
CA PHE A 47 -25.74 30.27 -6.33
C PHE A 47 -26.28 29.29 -7.39
N LYS A 48 -25.89 29.44 -8.67
CA LYS A 48 -26.43 28.68 -9.81
C LYS A 48 -25.45 27.56 -10.23
N ARG A 49 -25.95 26.34 -10.51
CA ARG A 49 -25.23 25.21 -11.13
C ARG A 49 -26.16 24.46 -12.11
N VAL A 50 -25.67 23.88 -13.21
CA VAL A 50 -26.48 23.07 -14.15
C VAL A 50 -25.66 21.96 -14.85
N LYS A 51 -26.31 20.81 -15.18
CA LYS A 51 -25.83 19.78 -16.14
C LYS A 51 -27.00 19.06 -16.86
N ARG A 52 -27.00 19.01 -18.21
CA ARG A 52 -27.18 17.80 -19.09
C ARG A 52 -27.44 18.17 -20.58
N GLY A 53 -26.74 17.45 -21.47
CA GLY A 53 -26.81 17.54 -22.95
C GLY A 53 -25.50 17.02 -23.56
N PHE A 54 -25.43 15.71 -23.82
CA PHE A 54 -24.22 14.93 -24.10
C PHE A 54 -23.90 14.84 -25.61
N ARG A 55 -22.65 15.10 -26.00
CA ARG A 55 -21.89 14.47 -27.12
C ARG A 55 -20.39 14.83 -27.01
N PRO A 56 -19.50 13.97 -27.53
CA PRO A 56 -18.30 13.50 -26.83
C PRO A 56 -17.20 14.56 -26.81
N LEU A 57 -16.67 14.91 -25.64
CA LEU A 57 -15.53 15.80 -25.53
C LEU A 57 -14.70 15.50 -24.27
N ARG A 58 -13.40 15.69 -24.46
CA ARG A 58 -12.27 15.63 -23.52
C ARG A 58 -12.60 16.27 -22.18
N LEU A 59 -12.04 15.68 -21.11
CA LEU A 59 -12.07 16.16 -19.73
C LEU A 59 -11.87 17.69 -19.66
N PRO A 60 -12.80 18.48 -19.09
CA PRO A 60 -12.46 19.75 -18.48
C PRO A 60 -12.02 19.45 -17.05
N GLU A 61 -10.73 19.66 -16.80
CA GLU A 61 -10.16 19.83 -15.46
C GLU A 61 -11.08 20.76 -14.64
N PRO A 62 -11.34 20.50 -13.35
CA PRO A 62 -11.70 21.61 -12.50
C PRO A 62 -10.61 22.66 -12.70
N ALA A 63 -10.95 23.95 -12.77
CA ALA A 63 -9.95 25.01 -12.63
C ALA A 63 -9.46 24.99 -11.16
N LEU A 64 -8.77 23.90 -10.79
CA LEU A 64 -7.72 23.86 -9.82
C LEU A 64 -6.78 24.95 -10.31
N ALA A 65 -6.45 25.92 -9.46
CA ALA A 65 -5.39 26.84 -9.80
C ALA A 65 -4.20 25.99 -10.27
N PRO A 66 -3.57 26.27 -11.42
CA PRO A 66 -2.42 25.50 -11.84
C PRO A 66 -1.42 25.55 -10.68
N VAL A 67 -1.22 24.40 -10.03
CA VAL A 67 -0.15 24.27 -9.05
C VAL A 67 1.10 24.49 -9.88
N ALA A 68 1.78 25.61 -9.64
CA ALA A 68 3.05 25.87 -10.31
C ALA A 68 3.94 24.64 -10.13
N GLU A 69 4.70 24.26 -11.14
CA GLU A 69 5.68 23.19 -10.96
C GLU A 69 6.66 23.58 -9.84
N PRO A 70 7.06 22.64 -8.97
CA PRO A 70 8.17 22.84 -8.05
C PRO A 70 9.40 23.41 -8.79
N ARG A 71 10.01 24.45 -8.21
CA ARG A 71 11.18 25.12 -8.80
C ARG A 71 12.50 24.49 -8.37
N ASP A 72 12.44 23.38 -7.64
CA ASP A 72 13.60 22.70 -7.05
C ASP A 72 14.48 22.07 -8.15
N PRO A 73 15.82 22.20 -8.07
CA PRO A 73 16.73 21.84 -9.16
C PRO A 73 16.63 20.41 -9.68
N TYR A 74 16.26 19.44 -8.84
CA TYR A 74 16.15 18.01 -9.18
C TYR A 74 14.72 17.61 -9.52
N PHE A 75 13.71 18.47 -9.38
CA PHE A 75 12.34 18.13 -9.78
C PHE A 75 12.24 17.64 -11.25
N PRO A 76 12.96 18.22 -12.22
CA PRO A 76 13.00 17.68 -13.59
C PRO A 76 13.52 16.23 -13.70
N LEU A 77 14.31 15.77 -12.73
CA LEU A 77 14.86 14.41 -12.64
C LEU A 77 13.91 13.45 -11.91
N GLN A 78 12.94 13.96 -11.13
CA GLN A 78 11.97 13.16 -10.38
C GLN A 78 10.84 12.66 -11.27
N TRP A 79 11.19 11.80 -12.22
CA TRP A 79 10.27 11.24 -13.21
C TRP A 79 9.13 10.44 -12.57
N TYR A 80 9.35 9.84 -11.40
CA TYR A 80 8.33 9.15 -10.61
C TYR A 80 7.23 10.08 -10.09
N LEU A 81 7.51 11.39 -9.94
CA LEU A 81 6.51 12.42 -9.64
C LEU A 81 5.86 12.96 -10.92
N LYS A 82 6.66 13.14 -11.97
CA LYS A 82 6.22 13.66 -13.26
C LYS A 82 7.03 13.09 -14.42
N ASN A 83 6.45 12.12 -15.10
CA ASN A 83 7.07 11.49 -16.26
C ASN A 83 6.62 12.19 -17.54
N THR A 84 7.53 12.95 -18.12
CA THR A 84 7.35 13.65 -19.41
C THR A 84 7.90 12.86 -20.59
N GLY A 85 8.43 11.66 -20.35
CA GLY A 85 9.19 10.85 -21.30
C GLY A 85 10.70 11.08 -21.22
N GLN A 86 11.18 11.69 -20.15
CA GLN A 86 12.61 11.88 -19.92
C GLN A 86 13.33 10.53 -19.78
N ASN A 87 14.57 10.47 -20.26
CA ASN A 87 15.45 9.30 -20.14
C ASN A 87 14.82 7.98 -20.62
N GLY A 88 14.05 8.05 -21.73
CA GLY A 88 13.39 6.87 -22.33
C GLY A 88 12.11 6.43 -21.61
N GLY A 89 11.66 7.20 -20.61
CA GLY A 89 10.46 6.89 -19.85
C GLY A 89 9.18 6.99 -20.67
N LYS A 90 8.10 6.43 -20.13
CA LYS A 90 6.77 6.50 -20.72
C LYS A 90 6.00 7.69 -20.13
N PRO A 91 5.61 8.69 -20.94
CA PRO A 91 4.89 9.85 -20.43
C PRO A 91 3.64 9.47 -19.63
N LYS A 92 3.43 10.11 -18.48
CA LYS A 92 2.33 9.86 -17.51
C LYS A 92 2.39 8.50 -16.81
N LEU A 93 3.51 7.79 -16.92
CA LEU A 93 3.81 6.67 -16.04
C LEU A 93 4.59 7.22 -14.83
N ASP A 94 3.83 7.79 -13.91
CA ASP A 94 4.26 8.42 -12.67
C ASP A 94 3.18 8.20 -11.60
N LEU A 95 3.45 8.62 -10.37
CA LEU A 95 2.54 8.46 -9.22
C LEU A 95 1.32 9.37 -9.30
N ASN A 96 1.19 10.23 -10.32
CA ASN A 96 0.12 11.20 -10.47
C ASN A 96 -0.05 12.10 -9.22
N VAL A 97 1.06 12.51 -8.60
CA VAL A 97 1.08 13.34 -7.37
C VAL A 97 0.60 14.77 -7.62
N GLU A 98 0.81 15.31 -8.82
CA GLU A 98 0.34 16.66 -9.17
C GLU A 98 -1.19 16.77 -9.03
N ALA A 99 -1.93 15.70 -9.32
CA ALA A 99 -3.37 15.66 -9.12
C ALA A 99 -3.76 15.73 -7.62
N ALA A 100 -3.03 15.03 -6.74
CA ALA A 100 -3.24 15.10 -5.29
C ALA A 100 -2.89 16.50 -4.74
N TRP A 101 -1.77 17.07 -5.19
CA TRP A 101 -1.35 18.42 -4.80
C TRP A 101 -2.35 19.49 -5.27
N ALA A 102 -2.90 19.33 -6.47
CA ALA A 102 -3.92 20.23 -6.99
C ALA A 102 -5.23 20.16 -6.18
N LEU A 103 -5.56 18.99 -5.60
CA LEU A 103 -6.64 18.84 -4.63
C LEU A 103 -6.32 19.45 -3.24
N GLY A 104 -5.10 19.93 -3.02
CA GLY A 104 -4.63 20.54 -1.76
C GLY A 104 -3.99 19.56 -0.79
N TYR A 105 -3.84 18.28 -1.16
CA TYR A 105 -3.26 17.27 -0.29
C TYR A 105 -1.75 17.22 -0.47
N THR A 106 -1.02 17.56 0.59
CA THR A 106 0.45 17.70 0.60
C THR A 106 1.13 16.99 1.77
N GLY A 107 0.38 16.19 2.55
CA GLY A 107 0.89 15.46 3.72
C GLY A 107 0.78 16.17 5.08
N VAL A 108 0.14 17.33 5.16
CA VAL A 108 0.01 18.10 6.42
C VAL A 108 -0.53 17.23 7.57
N ASN A 109 0.05 17.39 8.76
CA ASN A 109 -0.28 16.68 10.00
C ASN A 109 -0.08 15.15 9.97
N VAL A 110 0.63 14.63 8.97
CA VAL A 110 1.07 13.23 8.94
C VAL A 110 2.54 13.16 9.33
N THR A 111 2.93 12.11 10.05
CA THR A 111 4.34 11.79 10.35
C THR A 111 4.65 10.41 9.83
N THR A 112 5.67 10.31 8.97
CA THR A 112 6.22 9.05 8.47
C THR A 112 7.57 8.78 9.13
N ALA A 113 7.76 7.63 9.75
CA ALA A 113 9.04 7.20 10.28
C ALA A 113 9.78 6.33 9.26
N ILE A 114 11.06 6.63 9.06
CA ILE A 114 11.99 5.84 8.25
C ILE A 114 12.77 4.93 9.21
N MET A 115 12.51 3.62 9.18
CA MET A 115 13.17 2.61 10.01
C MET A 115 14.38 2.05 9.27
N ASP A 116 15.57 2.61 9.52
CA ASP A 116 16.72 2.43 8.65
C ASP A 116 18.08 2.68 9.35
N ASP A 117 19.10 3.11 8.61
CA ASP A 117 20.46 3.44 9.06
C ASP A 117 20.61 4.84 9.68
N GLY A 118 19.55 5.65 9.62
CA GLY A 118 19.47 6.99 10.19
C GLY A 118 18.92 8.01 9.19
N VAL A 119 18.63 9.22 9.68
CA VAL A 119 18.17 10.33 8.84
C VAL A 119 19.00 11.57 9.15
N ASP A 120 19.65 12.14 8.13
CA ASP A 120 20.32 13.43 8.21
C ASP A 120 19.26 14.53 8.39
N TYR A 121 18.75 14.66 9.61
CA TYR A 121 17.73 15.63 9.97
C TYR A 121 18.23 17.08 9.90
N MET A 122 19.53 17.30 9.67
CA MET A 122 20.12 18.62 9.41
C MET A 122 20.16 18.95 7.91
N HIS A 123 19.85 17.98 7.03
CA HIS A 123 19.78 18.18 5.60
C HIS A 123 18.90 19.41 5.27
N PRO A 124 19.34 20.36 4.43
CA PRO A 124 18.62 21.61 4.20
C PRO A 124 17.19 21.41 3.69
N ASP A 125 16.96 20.27 3.03
CA ASP A 125 15.69 19.87 2.46
C ASP A 125 14.78 19.07 3.42
N LEU A 126 15.29 18.61 4.57
CA LEU A 126 14.54 17.81 5.55
C LEU A 126 14.31 18.55 6.88
N LYS A 127 15.22 19.44 7.27
CA LYS A 127 15.26 20.03 8.63
C LYS A 127 13.97 20.69 9.13
N TYR A 128 13.13 21.21 8.23
CA TYR A 128 11.85 21.83 8.61
C TYR A 128 10.68 20.83 8.67
N ASN A 129 10.86 19.66 8.04
CA ASN A 129 9.93 18.55 8.06
C ASN A 129 10.33 17.45 9.07
N TYR A 130 11.51 17.53 9.67
CA TYR A 130 11.92 16.61 10.73
C TYR A 130 11.02 16.68 11.97
N ASN A 131 10.67 15.52 12.52
CA ASN A 131 9.95 15.36 13.79
C ASN A 131 10.83 14.65 14.82
N ALA A 132 11.49 15.45 15.66
CA ALA A 132 12.38 14.96 16.72
C ALA A 132 11.64 14.13 17.78
N GLU A 133 10.39 14.48 18.09
CA GLU A 133 9.62 13.79 19.14
C GLU A 133 9.18 12.37 18.76
N ALA A 134 9.23 12.05 17.47
CA ALA A 134 8.89 10.74 16.91
C ALA A 134 10.13 9.96 16.47
N SER A 135 11.33 10.50 16.71
CA SER A 135 12.60 9.96 16.23
C SER A 135 13.40 9.34 17.36
N TYR A 136 14.17 8.30 17.05
CA TYR A 136 15.03 7.65 18.03
C TYR A 136 16.17 6.85 17.38
N ASP A 137 17.29 6.74 18.08
CA ASP A 137 18.42 5.92 17.69
C ASP A 137 18.48 4.68 18.58
N PHE A 138 18.10 3.52 18.05
CA PHE A 138 18.19 2.24 18.73
C PHE A 138 19.58 1.60 18.63
N SER A 139 20.41 2.01 17.66
CA SER A 139 21.79 1.55 17.51
C SER A 139 22.71 2.15 18.59
N SER A 140 22.50 3.41 18.97
CA SER A 140 23.29 4.15 19.98
C SER A 140 22.51 4.43 21.27
N ASN A 141 21.21 4.12 21.28
CA ASN A 141 20.29 4.28 22.40
C ASN A 141 20.19 5.72 22.91
N ASP A 142 19.89 6.64 22.00
CA ASP A 142 19.75 8.07 22.26
C ASP A 142 18.70 8.71 21.31
N PRO A 143 18.27 9.97 21.50
CA PRO A 143 17.20 10.56 20.68
C PRO A 143 17.67 11.14 19.33
N PHE A 144 18.94 10.92 18.93
CA PHE A 144 19.54 11.56 17.75
C PHE A 144 19.84 10.51 16.67
N PRO A 145 18.88 10.21 15.76
CA PRO A 145 19.06 9.21 14.70
C PRO A 145 19.94 9.72 13.55
N TYR A 146 20.95 10.53 13.85
CA TYR A 146 21.85 11.08 12.83
C TYR A 146 22.72 9.95 12.28
N PRO A 147 22.84 9.80 10.94
CA PRO A 147 23.69 8.78 10.34
C PRO A 147 25.14 8.91 10.82
N ARG A 148 25.74 7.80 11.26
CA ARG A 148 27.16 7.80 11.59
C ARG A 148 27.97 7.98 10.32
N TYR A 149 28.94 8.88 10.37
CA TYR A 149 29.82 9.14 9.24
C TYR A 149 30.64 7.89 8.88
N THR A 150 30.67 7.57 7.58
CA THR A 150 31.54 6.56 6.97
C THR A 150 32.10 7.08 5.65
N ASP A 151 33.29 6.62 5.26
CA ASP A 151 33.96 7.04 4.02
C ASP A 151 33.35 6.44 2.75
N ASP A 152 32.39 5.52 2.88
CA ASP A 152 31.75 4.77 1.81
C ASP A 152 30.25 5.07 1.67
N TRP A 153 29.72 6.05 2.42
CA TRP A 153 28.31 6.44 2.40
C TRP A 153 27.36 5.27 2.76
N PHE A 154 27.85 4.31 3.55
CA PHE A 154 27.09 3.14 4.00
C PHE A 154 25.76 3.53 4.64
N ASN A 155 25.76 4.55 5.50
CA ASN A 155 24.56 5.00 6.22
C ASN A 155 23.75 6.07 5.46
N SER A 156 23.73 6.05 4.12
CA SER A 156 23.01 7.05 3.31
C SER A 156 21.56 6.71 3.04
N HIS A 157 21.16 5.47 3.30
CA HIS A 157 19.94 4.89 2.80
C HIS A 157 18.69 5.56 3.39
N GLY A 158 18.58 5.67 4.71
CA GLY A 158 17.44 6.29 5.37
C GLY A 158 17.28 7.78 5.05
N THR A 159 18.37 8.50 4.78
CA THR A 159 18.32 9.90 4.35
C THR A 159 17.75 10.05 2.94
N ARG A 160 18.03 9.10 2.04
CA ARG A 160 17.46 9.07 0.68
C ARG A 160 15.97 8.78 0.72
N CYS A 161 15.57 7.77 1.49
CA CYS A 161 14.17 7.42 1.73
C CYS A 161 13.37 8.58 2.35
N ALA A 162 13.95 9.30 3.31
CA ALA A 162 13.30 10.46 3.94
C ALA A 162 12.97 11.58 2.94
N GLY A 163 13.86 11.82 1.97
CA GLY A 163 13.65 12.82 0.91
C GLY A 163 12.50 12.48 -0.02
N GLU A 164 12.36 11.21 -0.40
CA GLU A 164 11.26 10.76 -1.28
C GLU A 164 9.89 11.02 -0.65
N VAL A 165 9.79 10.88 0.68
CA VAL A 165 8.56 11.16 1.41
C VAL A 165 8.34 12.67 1.57
N ALA A 166 9.32 13.39 2.12
CA ALA A 166 9.10 14.70 2.74
C ALA A 166 10.21 15.73 2.49
N ALA A 167 11.01 15.59 1.43
CA ALA A 167 11.83 16.71 0.95
C ALA A 167 10.96 17.96 0.75
N ALA A 168 11.45 19.10 1.21
CA ALA A 168 10.72 20.34 1.15
C ALA A 168 10.52 20.80 -0.30
N ARG A 169 9.56 21.69 -0.48
CA ARG A 169 9.20 22.21 -1.80
C ARG A 169 9.62 23.66 -1.93
N ASP A 170 10.06 24.04 -3.12
CA ASP A 170 10.32 25.41 -3.55
C ASP A 170 11.37 26.13 -2.66
N ASN A 171 12.36 25.38 -2.14
CA ASN A 171 13.43 25.91 -1.29
C ASN A 171 14.78 26.05 -2.05
N GLY A 172 14.86 25.58 -3.29
CA GLY A 172 16.05 25.66 -4.13
C GLY A 172 17.12 24.60 -3.82
N VAL A 173 16.76 23.54 -3.09
CA VAL A 173 17.63 22.43 -2.69
C VAL A 173 17.06 21.14 -3.26
N CYS A 174 17.91 20.27 -3.81
CA CYS A 174 17.52 18.96 -4.34
C CYS A 174 16.19 19.00 -5.13
N GLY A 175 15.20 18.21 -4.72
CA GLY A 175 13.92 18.01 -5.40
C GLY A 175 12.76 18.32 -4.46
N VAL A 176 11.73 17.48 -4.48
CA VAL A 176 10.55 17.61 -3.59
C VAL A 176 10.01 16.24 -3.19
N GLY A 177 9.56 16.08 -1.96
CA GLY A 177 8.95 14.83 -1.50
C GLY A 177 7.53 14.65 -2.05
N VAL A 178 7.08 13.40 -2.18
CA VAL A 178 5.68 13.07 -2.56
C VAL A 178 4.69 13.81 -1.65
N ALA A 179 4.98 13.86 -0.35
CA ALA A 179 4.21 14.54 0.68
C ALA A 179 5.06 15.61 1.37
N TYR A 180 5.45 16.64 0.62
CA TYR A 180 6.39 17.70 1.04
C TYR A 180 6.00 18.56 2.26
N HIS A 181 4.77 18.44 2.79
CA HIS A 181 4.38 19.02 4.08
C HIS A 181 4.15 17.97 5.18
N SER A 182 4.38 16.70 4.88
CA SER A 182 4.47 15.64 5.88
C SER A 182 5.68 15.88 6.77
N LYS A 183 5.57 15.39 8.00
CA LYS A 183 6.73 15.26 8.88
C LYS A 183 7.43 13.93 8.64
N VAL A 184 8.74 13.92 8.82
CA VAL A 184 9.57 12.72 8.75
C VAL A 184 10.29 12.49 10.08
N ALA A 185 10.26 11.26 10.56
CA ALA A 185 11.01 10.82 11.73
C ALA A 185 12.08 9.81 11.31
N GLY A 186 13.24 9.85 11.98
CA GLY A 186 14.31 8.87 11.79
C GLY A 186 14.30 7.85 12.91
N ILE A 187 14.28 6.57 12.56
CA ILE A 187 14.48 5.45 13.49
C ILE A 187 15.75 4.73 13.06
N ARG A 188 16.89 5.09 13.67
CA ARG A 188 18.19 4.49 13.37
C ARG A 188 18.30 3.15 14.09
N MET A 189 18.28 2.06 13.34
CA MET A 189 18.30 0.70 13.87
C MET A 189 19.16 -0.27 13.05
N LEU A 190 19.50 0.04 11.79
CA LEU A 190 20.31 -0.84 10.94
C LEU A 190 21.82 -0.67 11.11
N ASP A 191 22.31 0.46 11.64
CA ASP A 191 23.75 0.68 11.83
C ASP A 191 24.26 0.03 13.12
N GLN A 192 24.29 -1.30 13.15
CA GLN A 192 24.80 -2.11 14.26
C GLN A 192 25.20 -3.52 13.81
N PRO A 193 26.13 -4.19 14.52
CA PRO A 193 26.69 -5.47 14.06
C PRO A 193 25.71 -6.65 14.05
N TYR A 194 24.59 -6.55 14.78
CA TYR A 194 23.56 -7.58 14.81
C TYR A 194 22.19 -6.97 15.09
N MET A 195 21.17 -7.49 14.40
CA MET A 195 19.78 -7.18 14.68
C MET A 195 19.22 -8.16 15.71
N THR A 196 18.36 -7.67 16.60
CA THR A 196 17.65 -8.52 17.57
C THR A 196 16.16 -8.26 17.51
N ASP A 197 15.35 -9.28 17.85
CA ASP A 197 13.89 -9.20 17.97
C ASP A 197 13.45 -7.99 18.83
N LEU A 198 14.22 -7.64 19.87
CA LEU A 198 13.89 -6.49 20.72
C LEU A 198 14.10 -5.15 20.02
N ILE A 199 15.13 -5.01 19.19
CA ILE A 199 15.42 -3.76 18.48
C ILE A 199 14.40 -3.55 17.37
N GLU A 200 14.06 -4.59 16.62
CA GLU A 200 12.96 -4.58 15.67
C GLU A 200 11.64 -4.21 16.36
N ALA A 201 11.27 -4.91 17.44
CA ALA A 201 10.04 -4.65 18.19
C ALA A 201 9.94 -3.22 18.71
N ASN A 202 11.03 -2.69 19.26
CA ASN A 202 11.08 -1.32 19.78
C ASN A 202 10.99 -0.30 18.64
N SER A 203 11.63 -0.57 17.50
CA SER A 203 11.58 0.30 16.31
C SER A 203 10.16 0.36 15.74
N MET A 204 9.54 -0.80 15.53
CA MET A 204 8.17 -0.90 14.97
C MET A 204 7.09 -0.40 15.92
N GLY A 205 7.37 -0.38 17.22
CA GLY A 205 6.47 0.09 18.28
C GLY A 205 6.78 1.49 18.81
N HIS A 206 7.73 2.21 18.23
CA HIS A 206 8.16 3.53 18.72
C HIS A 206 7.09 4.60 18.43
N GLU A 207 6.65 5.35 19.43
CA GLU A 207 5.72 6.49 19.30
C GLU A 207 4.48 6.24 18.40
N PRO A 208 3.70 5.17 18.63
CA PRO A 208 2.65 4.70 17.72
C PRO A 208 1.44 5.65 17.62
N HIS A 209 1.34 6.64 18.50
CA HIS A 209 0.31 7.68 18.46
C HIS A 209 0.78 8.98 17.78
N LYS A 210 2.09 9.14 17.55
CA LYS A 210 2.67 10.28 16.82
C LYS A 210 3.04 9.88 15.39
N ILE A 211 3.60 8.68 15.21
CA ILE A 211 3.93 8.13 13.91
C ILE A 211 2.67 7.55 13.30
N HIS A 212 2.39 7.94 12.05
CA HIS A 212 1.25 7.44 11.31
C HIS A 212 1.63 6.26 10.43
N ILE A 213 2.79 6.38 9.78
CA ILE A 213 3.29 5.45 8.77
C ILE A 213 4.73 5.09 9.15
N TYR A 214 5.07 3.81 9.13
CA TYR A 214 6.44 3.31 9.24
C TYR A 214 6.84 2.77 7.88
N SER A 215 7.92 3.29 7.31
CA SER A 215 8.52 2.81 6.07
C SER A 215 9.78 2.02 6.41
N ALA A 216 9.87 0.81 5.89
CA ALA A 216 11.04 -0.05 6.02
C ALA A 216 11.37 -0.74 4.71
N SER A 217 12.66 -0.91 4.51
CA SER A 217 13.23 -1.56 3.32
C SER A 217 14.33 -2.53 3.74
N TRP A 218 14.03 -3.32 4.77
CA TRP A 218 14.90 -4.37 5.33
C TRP A 218 14.09 -5.64 5.57
N GLY A 219 14.76 -6.77 5.61
CA GLY A 219 14.16 -8.08 5.79
C GLY A 219 15.23 -9.13 6.04
N PRO A 220 14.91 -10.42 5.85
CA PRO A 220 15.91 -11.47 5.71
C PRO A 220 16.87 -11.17 4.55
N THR A 221 17.95 -11.93 4.45
CA THR A 221 18.87 -11.79 3.32
C THR A 221 18.21 -12.25 2.03
N ASP A 222 18.22 -11.39 1.01
CA ASP A 222 17.68 -11.64 -0.33
C ASP A 222 18.63 -12.52 -1.19
N ASP A 223 18.98 -13.70 -0.70
CA ASP A 223 19.93 -14.62 -1.35
C ASP A 223 19.27 -15.74 -2.16
N GLY A 224 17.93 -15.77 -2.22
CA GLY A 224 17.19 -16.86 -2.85
C GLY A 224 17.27 -18.17 -2.06
N ARG A 225 17.61 -18.11 -0.77
CA ARG A 225 17.76 -19.29 0.12
C ARG A 225 17.05 -19.09 1.44
N THR A 226 17.14 -17.90 1.99
CA THR A 226 16.67 -17.59 3.33
C THR A 226 15.15 -17.69 3.43
N VAL A 227 14.66 -18.22 4.55
CA VAL A 227 13.23 -18.20 4.90
C VAL A 227 13.20 -17.73 6.34
N ASP A 228 12.84 -16.48 6.57
CA ASP A 228 12.82 -15.91 7.91
C ASP A 228 11.78 -14.79 8.03
N GLY A 229 11.45 -14.41 9.25
CA GLY A 229 10.44 -13.41 9.52
C GLY A 229 10.41 -12.96 10.98
N PRO A 230 9.47 -12.07 11.30
CA PRO A 230 9.39 -11.43 12.61
C PRO A 230 9.24 -12.46 13.74
N ARG A 231 10.08 -12.29 14.76
CA ARG A 231 10.05 -13.08 16.00
C ARG A 231 8.93 -12.57 16.94
N ASN A 232 8.77 -13.21 18.09
CA ASN A 232 7.59 -13.00 18.94
C ASN A 232 7.44 -11.58 19.51
N ALA A 233 8.53 -10.85 19.78
CA ALA A 233 8.41 -9.47 20.25
C ALA A 233 8.00 -8.54 19.10
N THR A 234 8.65 -8.65 17.95
CA THR A 234 8.36 -7.90 16.74
C THR A 234 6.91 -8.12 16.28
N MET A 235 6.46 -9.38 16.25
CA MET A 235 5.06 -9.71 15.95
C MET A 235 4.07 -9.05 16.90
N ARG A 236 4.36 -9.01 18.21
CA ARG A 236 3.52 -8.31 19.18
C ARG A 236 3.53 -6.81 18.96
N ALA A 237 4.66 -6.21 18.60
CA ALA A 237 4.75 -4.79 18.28
C ALA A 237 3.90 -4.43 17.06
N ILE A 238 3.99 -5.20 15.96
CA ILE A 238 3.17 -5.01 14.76
C ILE A 238 1.68 -5.13 15.10
N VAL A 239 1.28 -6.21 15.77
CA VAL A 239 -0.12 -6.45 16.17
C VAL A 239 -0.64 -5.33 17.06
N ARG A 240 0.19 -4.83 17.98
CA ARG A 240 -0.17 -3.68 18.82
C ARG A 240 -0.30 -2.40 17.98
N GLY A 241 0.63 -2.14 17.06
CA GLY A 241 0.59 -0.97 16.19
C GLY A 241 -0.67 -0.91 15.33
N VAL A 242 -1.08 -2.01 14.70
CA VAL A 242 -2.30 -2.04 13.86
C VAL A 242 -3.61 -1.99 14.66
N ASN A 243 -3.60 -2.32 15.95
CA ASN A 243 -4.81 -2.32 16.80
C ASN A 243 -4.94 -1.08 17.70
N GLU A 244 -3.84 -0.54 18.20
CA GLU A 244 -3.81 0.55 19.20
C GLU A 244 -3.23 1.85 18.63
N GLY A 245 -2.33 1.75 17.66
CA GLY A 245 -1.68 2.88 17.03
C GLY A 245 -2.65 3.84 16.38
N ARG A 246 -2.23 5.11 16.23
CA ARG A 246 -3.09 6.19 15.72
C ARG A 246 -4.46 6.24 16.42
N ASN A 247 -4.46 6.02 17.74
CA ASN A 247 -5.66 6.01 18.58
C ASN A 247 -6.71 4.96 18.15
N GLY A 248 -6.25 3.77 17.78
CA GLY A 248 -7.11 2.65 17.37
C GLY A 248 -7.42 2.58 15.87
N LEU A 249 -6.92 3.53 15.06
CA LEU A 249 -7.00 3.44 13.60
C LEU A 249 -5.96 2.46 13.02
N GLY A 250 -4.90 2.20 13.77
CA GLY A 250 -3.78 1.35 13.40
C GLY A 250 -2.71 2.07 12.61
N ASN A 251 -1.45 1.87 13.00
CA ASN A 251 -0.29 2.30 12.23
C ASN A 251 -0.26 1.60 10.86
N ILE A 252 0.30 2.27 9.87
CA ILE A 252 0.51 1.73 8.52
C ILE A 252 1.98 1.34 8.41
N TYR A 253 2.26 0.06 8.19
CA TYR A 253 3.61 -0.43 7.92
C TYR A 253 3.77 -0.63 6.41
N VAL A 254 4.68 0.11 5.80
CA VAL A 254 5.01 0.01 4.37
C VAL A 254 6.33 -0.72 4.26
N TRP A 255 6.39 -1.73 3.40
CA TRP A 255 7.54 -2.60 3.27
C TRP A 255 7.97 -2.70 1.81
N ALA A 256 9.28 -2.61 1.56
CA ALA A 256 9.83 -3.03 0.27
C ALA A 256 9.68 -4.56 0.13
N SER A 257 9.41 -5.04 -1.09
CA SER A 257 9.22 -6.48 -1.31
C SER A 257 10.52 -7.29 -1.29
N GLY A 258 11.69 -6.68 -1.51
CA GLY A 258 12.99 -7.37 -1.56
C GLY A 258 13.70 -7.20 -2.91
N ASP A 259 15.03 -7.34 -2.90
CA ASP A 259 15.93 -7.09 -4.04
C ASP A 259 16.63 -8.38 -4.55
N GLY A 260 16.11 -9.57 -4.20
CA GLY A 260 16.67 -10.89 -4.55
C GLY A 260 16.45 -11.32 -6.01
N GLY A 261 15.66 -10.55 -6.77
CA GLY A 261 15.38 -10.80 -8.17
C GLY A 261 14.62 -12.09 -8.43
N GLU A 262 14.97 -12.79 -9.51
CA GLU A 262 14.22 -13.96 -9.97
C GLU A 262 14.52 -15.25 -9.22
N ASP A 263 15.60 -15.25 -8.45
CA ASP A 263 16.06 -16.41 -7.71
C ASP A 263 15.48 -16.44 -6.28
N ASP A 264 14.80 -15.37 -5.84
CA ASP A 264 14.09 -15.28 -4.56
C ASP A 264 12.58 -15.08 -4.72
N ASP A 265 11.87 -15.24 -3.61
CA ASP A 265 10.43 -15.09 -3.51
C ASP A 265 10.06 -14.41 -2.20
N CYS A 266 9.46 -13.22 -2.31
CA CYS A 266 9.11 -12.40 -1.15
C CYS A 266 8.01 -13.00 -0.25
N ASN A 267 7.41 -14.15 -0.58
CA ASN A 267 6.65 -14.94 0.40
C ASN A 267 7.54 -15.73 1.38
N CYS A 268 8.85 -15.82 1.15
CA CYS A 268 9.85 -16.35 2.09
C CYS A 268 10.36 -15.28 3.08
N ASP A 269 10.05 -14.01 2.83
CA ASP A 269 10.19 -12.92 3.80
C ASP A 269 8.88 -12.76 4.60
N GLY A 270 8.92 -13.12 5.88
CA GLY A 270 7.78 -12.97 6.79
C GLY A 270 7.39 -11.52 7.10
N TYR A 271 8.22 -10.53 6.79
CA TYR A 271 7.89 -9.10 6.89
C TYR A 271 7.09 -8.63 5.67
N ALA A 272 7.61 -8.80 4.46
CA ALA A 272 6.89 -8.49 3.22
C ALA A 272 5.62 -9.34 3.05
N ALA A 273 5.63 -10.61 3.47
CA ALA A 273 4.46 -11.50 3.40
C ALA A 273 3.44 -11.32 4.53
N SER A 274 3.66 -10.37 5.44
CA SER A 274 2.75 -10.11 6.55
C SER A 274 1.47 -9.43 6.09
N MET A 275 0.30 -9.86 6.59
CA MET A 275 -0.96 -9.15 6.30
C MET A 275 -1.03 -7.73 6.89
N TRP A 276 -0.17 -7.43 7.87
CA TRP A 276 -0.14 -6.13 8.54
C TRP A 276 0.79 -5.12 7.89
N THR A 277 1.64 -5.57 6.95
CA THR A 277 2.46 -4.70 6.13
C THR A 277 1.78 -4.47 4.78
N VAL A 278 2.12 -3.37 4.13
CA VAL A 278 1.78 -3.08 2.75
C VAL A 278 3.06 -3.28 1.96
N SER A 279 3.20 -4.47 1.37
CA SER A 279 4.36 -4.80 0.54
C SER A 279 4.27 -4.10 -0.82
N ILE A 280 5.34 -3.38 -1.16
CA ILE A 280 5.49 -2.53 -2.34
C ILE A 280 6.70 -3.01 -3.13
N ASN A 281 6.45 -3.38 -4.38
CA ASN A 281 7.49 -3.71 -5.34
C ASN A 281 7.79 -2.50 -6.24
N SER A 282 8.69 -2.64 -7.21
CA SER A 282 9.08 -1.54 -8.09
C SER A 282 8.60 -1.71 -9.53
N ALA A 283 8.67 -0.61 -10.27
CA ALA A 283 8.55 -0.54 -11.72
C ALA A 283 9.50 0.55 -12.22
N ILE A 284 10.06 0.36 -13.42
CA ILE A 284 10.98 1.35 -14.00
C ILE A 284 10.22 2.37 -14.86
N ASN A 285 10.93 3.41 -15.29
CA ASN A 285 10.36 4.57 -15.96
C ASN A 285 9.61 4.30 -17.28
N ASP A 286 9.78 3.12 -17.90
CA ASP A 286 9.07 2.69 -19.10
C ASP A 286 7.95 1.64 -18.84
N GLY A 287 7.84 1.14 -17.61
CA GLY A 287 6.83 0.18 -17.18
C GLY A 287 7.31 -1.28 -17.07
N GLN A 288 8.58 -1.55 -17.30
CA GLN A 288 9.15 -2.87 -16.99
C GLN A 288 9.31 -3.07 -15.48
N ASN A 289 9.38 -4.33 -15.06
CA ASN A 289 9.90 -4.68 -13.74
C ASN A 289 11.42 -4.39 -13.70
N ALA A 290 11.94 -4.07 -12.52
CA ALA A 290 13.37 -4.03 -12.31
C ALA A 290 13.95 -5.46 -12.24
N HIS A 291 15.26 -5.57 -12.45
CA HIS A 291 15.96 -6.86 -12.50
C HIS A 291 16.14 -7.50 -11.11
N TYR A 292 16.07 -6.71 -10.05
CA TYR A 292 16.13 -7.13 -8.65
C TYR A 292 14.74 -7.38 -8.05
N ASP A 293 13.64 -7.09 -8.76
CA ASP A 293 12.30 -7.28 -8.21
C ASP A 293 12.01 -8.77 -7.93
N GLU A 294 11.66 -9.05 -6.69
CA GLU A 294 11.12 -10.35 -6.28
C GLU A 294 9.64 -10.47 -6.66
N SER A 295 9.21 -11.68 -7.02
CA SER A 295 7.81 -11.98 -7.28
C SER A 295 7.19 -12.71 -6.10
N CYS A 296 6.02 -12.27 -5.63
CA CYS A 296 5.24 -13.04 -4.67
C CYS A 296 3.78 -12.62 -4.70
N SER A 297 2.92 -13.44 -4.13
CA SER A 297 1.48 -13.17 -4.09
C SER A 297 1.04 -12.29 -2.92
N SER A 298 1.96 -11.90 -2.04
CA SER A 298 1.75 -10.97 -0.92
C SER A 298 1.86 -9.50 -1.33
N THR A 299 2.63 -9.18 -2.38
CA THR A 299 2.77 -7.82 -2.92
C THR A 299 1.41 -7.21 -3.24
N LEU A 300 1.13 -6.02 -2.68
CA LEU A 300 -0.17 -5.36 -2.86
C LEU A 300 -0.16 -4.40 -4.05
N ALA A 301 0.93 -3.69 -4.28
CA ALA A 301 1.09 -2.72 -5.35
C ALA A 301 2.57 -2.48 -5.65
N SER A 302 2.82 -1.61 -6.64
CA SER A 302 4.15 -1.09 -6.90
C SER A 302 4.19 0.44 -6.84
N THR A 303 5.39 0.97 -6.79
CA THR A 303 5.71 2.37 -7.13
C THR A 303 6.92 2.34 -8.06
N PHE A 304 7.70 3.41 -8.12
CA PHE A 304 8.79 3.51 -9.08
C PHE A 304 10.15 3.34 -8.41
N SER A 305 11.09 2.82 -9.19
CA SER A 305 12.50 2.77 -8.84
C SER A 305 13.33 2.65 -10.10
N ASN A 306 14.64 2.48 -9.95
CA ASN A 306 15.56 2.32 -11.06
C ASN A 306 15.94 0.86 -11.29
N GLY A 307 15.57 0.31 -12.44
CA GLY A 307 16.06 -0.99 -12.89
C GLY A 307 16.74 -0.97 -14.25
N ALA A 308 16.93 0.21 -14.85
CA ALA A 308 17.58 0.34 -16.15
C ALA A 308 19.11 0.45 -16.01
N ARG A 309 19.84 0.11 -17.08
CA ARG A 309 21.31 0.20 -17.11
C ARG A 309 21.82 1.64 -17.03
N ASP A 310 20.96 2.62 -17.30
CA ASP A 310 21.31 4.04 -17.30
C ASP A 310 21.11 4.63 -15.89
N PRO A 311 22.21 5.03 -15.20
CA PRO A 311 22.11 5.65 -13.88
C PRO A 311 21.28 6.93 -13.85
N SER A 312 21.05 7.58 -15.00
CA SER A 312 20.22 8.79 -15.10
C SER A 312 18.71 8.53 -14.93
N THR A 313 18.31 7.25 -14.85
CA THR A 313 16.93 6.83 -14.54
C THR A 313 16.71 6.50 -13.06
N GLY A 314 17.72 6.77 -12.22
CA GLY A 314 17.65 6.70 -10.77
C GLY A 314 16.52 7.50 -10.14
N VAL A 315 16.21 7.19 -8.89
CA VAL A 315 15.33 8.00 -8.06
C VAL A 315 16.13 9.19 -7.53
N ALA A 316 15.67 10.39 -7.87
CA ALA A 316 16.24 11.65 -7.43
C ALA A 316 15.69 12.06 -6.05
N THR A 317 16.58 12.26 -5.08
CA THR A 317 16.23 12.54 -3.67
C THR A 317 17.40 13.19 -2.91
N THR A 318 17.22 13.44 -1.61
CA THR A 318 18.24 13.92 -0.68
C THR A 318 19.33 12.88 -0.43
N ASP A 319 20.52 13.30 -0.05
CA ASP A 319 21.64 12.42 0.31
C ASP A 319 22.43 13.03 1.47
N LEU A 320 23.33 12.24 2.08
CA LEU A 320 24.06 12.66 3.28
C LEU A 320 24.79 14.00 3.12
N TYR A 321 24.88 14.74 4.22
CA TYR A 321 25.71 15.95 4.35
C TYR A 321 25.26 17.09 3.43
N GLY A 322 23.93 17.24 3.30
CA GLY A 322 23.33 18.28 2.48
C GLY A 322 23.51 18.06 0.97
N LYS A 323 23.74 16.82 0.54
CA LYS A 323 23.90 16.46 -0.88
C LYS A 323 22.58 15.97 -1.48
N CYS A 324 22.57 15.84 -2.80
CA CYS A 324 21.44 15.26 -3.51
C CYS A 324 21.97 14.10 -4.35
N THR A 325 21.15 13.09 -4.55
CA THR A 325 21.45 11.97 -5.44
C THR A 325 20.38 11.88 -6.53
N ALA A 326 20.77 11.36 -7.69
CA ALA A 326 19.88 11.03 -8.79
C ALA A 326 19.95 9.53 -9.13
N THR A 327 20.53 8.72 -8.24
CA THR A 327 20.87 7.31 -8.50
C THR A 327 20.36 6.39 -7.40
N HIS A 328 19.40 6.80 -6.56
CA HIS A 328 18.78 5.88 -5.61
C HIS A 328 17.99 4.80 -6.39
N SER A 329 17.95 3.57 -5.88
CA SER A 329 17.49 2.38 -6.58
C SER A 329 17.10 1.28 -5.59
N GLY A 330 16.60 0.15 -6.12
CA GLY A 330 16.11 -0.97 -5.31
C GLY A 330 14.61 -0.81 -5.00
N THR A 331 13.96 -1.88 -4.58
CA THR A 331 12.61 -1.82 -4.00
C THR A 331 12.57 -0.92 -2.77
N SER A 332 13.73 -0.66 -2.16
CA SER A 332 13.91 0.28 -1.08
C SER A 332 13.59 1.75 -1.39
N ALA A 333 13.66 2.18 -2.66
CA ALA A 333 13.18 3.49 -3.10
C ALA A 333 11.65 3.49 -3.35
N ALA A 334 11.09 2.32 -3.69
CA ALA A 334 9.67 2.17 -3.97
C ALA A 334 8.81 2.35 -2.69
N ALA A 335 9.20 1.74 -1.57
CA ALA A 335 8.44 1.81 -0.31
C ALA A 335 8.26 3.25 0.25
N PRO A 336 9.29 4.11 0.29
CA PRO A 336 9.16 5.52 0.66
C PRO A 336 8.21 6.32 -0.24
N GLU A 337 8.24 6.11 -1.56
CA GLU A 337 7.27 6.72 -2.48
C GLU A 337 5.83 6.36 -2.06
N ALA A 338 5.57 5.08 -1.75
CA ALA A 338 4.26 4.62 -1.29
C ALA A 338 3.87 5.21 0.07
N ALA A 339 4.81 5.30 1.01
CA ALA A 339 4.59 5.95 2.29
C ALA A 339 4.21 7.43 2.12
N GLY A 340 4.82 8.12 1.15
CA GLY A 340 4.43 9.47 0.73
C GLY A 340 2.99 9.53 0.21
N VAL A 341 2.61 8.62 -0.69
CA VAL A 341 1.23 8.55 -1.22
C VAL A 341 0.21 8.28 -0.12
N PHE A 342 0.52 7.39 0.83
CA PHE A 342 -0.34 7.14 1.99
C PHE A 342 -0.44 8.35 2.91
N ALA A 343 0.63 9.16 3.06
CA ALA A 343 0.55 10.41 3.80
C ALA A 343 -0.38 11.43 3.12
N LEU A 344 -0.40 11.48 1.79
CA LEU A 344 -1.39 12.28 1.05
C LEU A 344 -2.82 11.78 1.30
N ALA A 345 -3.03 10.47 1.30
CA ALA A 345 -4.33 9.85 1.58
C ALA A 345 -4.82 10.13 3.02
N LEU A 346 -3.93 10.04 4.01
CA LEU A 346 -4.23 10.38 5.41
C LEU A 346 -4.54 11.86 5.60
N HIS A 347 -3.88 12.76 4.85
CA HIS A 347 -4.26 14.17 4.86
C HIS A 347 -5.67 14.35 4.26
N ALA A 348 -6.03 13.62 3.20
CA ALA A 348 -7.37 13.66 2.64
C ALA A 348 -8.44 13.10 3.59
N ASN A 349 -8.10 12.08 4.37
CA ASN A 349 -8.99 11.51 5.37
C ASN A 349 -8.20 10.95 6.58
N PRO A 350 -8.09 11.71 7.68
CA PRO A 350 -7.34 11.27 8.86
C PRO A 350 -7.94 10.05 9.57
N SER A 351 -9.20 9.71 9.28
CA SER A 351 -9.93 8.59 9.91
C SER A 351 -9.70 7.24 9.22
N LEU A 352 -8.88 7.19 8.16
CA LEU A 352 -8.55 5.93 7.48
C LEU A 352 -7.81 5.00 8.44
N THR A 353 -8.30 3.77 8.55
CA THR A 353 -7.61 2.69 9.25
C THR A 353 -6.47 2.10 8.40
N TRP A 354 -5.59 1.31 9.00
CA TRP A 354 -4.54 0.58 8.27
C TRP A 354 -5.12 -0.31 7.14
N ARG A 355 -6.28 -0.93 7.37
CA ARG A 355 -7.00 -1.71 6.33
C ARG A 355 -7.60 -0.82 5.26
N ASP A 356 -8.16 0.33 5.62
CA ASP A 356 -8.71 1.26 4.64
C ASP A 356 -7.64 1.69 3.62
N ILE A 357 -6.40 1.88 4.07
CA ILE A 357 -5.26 2.16 3.18
C ILE A 357 -5.00 0.99 2.21
N GLN A 358 -5.01 -0.26 2.69
CA GLN A 358 -4.85 -1.42 1.81
C GLN A 358 -6.00 -1.54 0.79
N HIS A 359 -7.25 -1.32 1.21
CA HIS A 359 -8.40 -1.30 0.29
C HIS A 359 -8.27 -0.19 -0.76
N LEU A 360 -7.88 1.02 -0.35
CA LEU A 360 -7.62 2.13 -1.28
C LEU A 360 -6.54 1.75 -2.28
N THR A 361 -5.42 1.17 -1.83
CA THR A 361 -4.34 0.68 -2.69
C THR A 361 -4.85 -0.26 -3.77
N VAL A 362 -5.57 -1.33 -3.39
CA VAL A 362 -6.15 -2.30 -4.33
C VAL A 362 -7.04 -1.60 -5.38
N LEU A 363 -7.91 -0.69 -4.93
CA LEU A 363 -8.94 -0.06 -5.75
C LEU A 363 -8.41 1.08 -6.63
N THR A 364 -7.28 1.70 -6.30
CA THR A 364 -6.76 2.87 -7.03
C THR A 364 -5.47 2.61 -7.78
N SER A 365 -4.74 1.54 -7.46
CA SER A 365 -3.55 1.14 -8.23
C SER A 365 -3.89 0.88 -9.70
N LYS A 366 -2.94 1.20 -10.58
CA LYS A 366 -3.11 1.11 -12.03
C LYS A 366 -2.09 0.19 -12.64
N ARG A 367 -2.56 -0.74 -13.47
CA ARG A 367 -1.71 -1.56 -14.35
C ARG A 367 -0.90 -0.73 -15.36
N ASN A 368 -1.31 0.51 -15.65
CA ASN A 368 -0.94 1.28 -16.85
C ASN A 368 0.46 0.96 -17.38
N SER A 369 0.52 0.29 -18.54
CA SER A 369 1.77 0.02 -19.26
C SER A 369 2.79 -0.86 -18.56
N LEU A 370 2.44 -1.48 -17.43
CA LEU A 370 3.29 -2.38 -16.70
C LEU A 370 3.34 -3.76 -17.36
N TYR A 371 4.54 -4.30 -17.50
CA TYR A 371 4.75 -5.65 -18.01
C TYR A 371 6.03 -6.26 -17.44
N ASP A 372 6.00 -7.59 -17.29
CA ASP A 372 7.20 -8.35 -17.00
C ASP A 372 8.05 -8.45 -18.28
N ALA A 373 9.26 -7.89 -18.24
CA ALA A 373 10.17 -7.87 -19.38
C ALA A 373 10.56 -9.28 -19.86
N LYS A 374 10.50 -10.29 -18.98
CA LYS A 374 10.80 -11.69 -19.29
C LYS A 374 9.56 -12.55 -19.53
N GLY A 375 8.36 -11.99 -19.40
CA GLY A 375 7.10 -12.69 -19.68
C GLY A 375 6.82 -13.91 -18.77
N ARG A 376 7.34 -13.90 -17.54
CA ARG A 376 7.11 -14.96 -16.54
C ARG A 376 5.74 -14.80 -15.90
N PHE A 377 5.36 -13.56 -15.58
CA PHE A 377 4.10 -13.23 -14.92
C PHE A 377 3.18 -12.39 -15.80
N HIS A 378 1.98 -12.90 -16.06
CA HIS A 378 0.96 -12.23 -16.85
C HIS A 378 -0.12 -11.62 -15.95
N TRP A 379 -0.65 -10.48 -16.36
CA TRP A 379 -1.81 -9.86 -15.71
C TRP A 379 -3.01 -10.81 -15.79
N THR A 380 -3.59 -11.11 -14.63
CA THR A 380 -4.71 -12.04 -14.48
C THR A 380 -5.85 -11.33 -13.76
N MET A 381 -7.10 -11.64 -14.14
CA MET A 381 -8.28 -11.15 -13.43
C MET A 381 -8.72 -12.16 -12.39
N ASN A 382 -8.98 -11.68 -11.18
CA ASN A 382 -9.52 -12.49 -10.10
C ASN A 382 -11.05 -12.68 -10.22
N GLY A 383 -11.64 -13.43 -9.31
CA GLY A 383 -13.06 -13.82 -9.33
C GLY A 383 -14.06 -12.65 -9.27
N VAL A 384 -13.63 -11.47 -8.80
CA VAL A 384 -14.46 -10.26 -8.77
C VAL A 384 -14.06 -9.21 -9.81
N GLY A 385 -13.18 -9.57 -10.75
CA GLY A 385 -12.79 -8.74 -11.88
C GLY A 385 -11.67 -7.73 -11.59
N LEU A 386 -10.88 -7.95 -10.53
CA LEU A 386 -9.67 -7.16 -10.28
C LEU A 386 -8.47 -7.78 -10.99
N GLU A 387 -7.75 -6.97 -11.77
CA GLU A 387 -6.48 -7.37 -12.36
C GLU A 387 -5.35 -7.33 -11.32
N PHE A 388 -4.51 -8.37 -11.30
CA PHE A 388 -3.31 -8.49 -10.48
C PHE A 388 -2.14 -9.10 -11.27
N ASN A 389 -0.93 -8.96 -10.72
CA ASN A 389 0.31 -9.57 -11.20
C ASN A 389 1.26 -9.81 -10.01
N HIS A 390 2.02 -10.92 -10.01
CA HIS A 390 2.94 -11.27 -8.91
C HIS A 390 4.12 -10.30 -8.72
N LEU A 391 4.50 -9.53 -9.75
CA LEU A 391 5.50 -8.47 -9.62
C LEU A 391 4.85 -7.17 -9.20
N PHE A 392 3.72 -6.81 -9.82
CA PHE A 392 3.15 -5.46 -9.67
C PHE A 392 1.99 -5.35 -8.67
N GLY A 393 1.60 -6.44 -8.01
CA GLY A 393 0.37 -6.52 -7.23
C GLY A 393 -0.83 -6.08 -8.06
N PHE A 394 -1.62 -5.14 -7.53
CA PHE A 394 -2.75 -4.53 -8.25
C PHE A 394 -2.36 -3.36 -9.19
N GLY A 395 -1.05 -3.08 -9.35
CA GLY A 395 -0.48 -2.03 -10.20
C GLY A 395 0.25 -0.93 -9.43
N VAL A 396 0.75 0.07 -10.16
CA VAL A 396 1.41 1.23 -9.54
C VAL A 396 0.42 2.13 -8.82
N LEU A 397 0.82 2.70 -7.69
CA LEU A 397 0.00 3.65 -6.95
C LEU A 397 -0.35 4.89 -7.79
N ASP A 398 -1.54 5.44 -7.56
CA ASP A 398 -1.99 6.70 -8.13
C ASP A 398 -2.46 7.62 -7.00
N ALA A 399 -1.64 8.61 -6.67
CA ALA A 399 -1.89 9.54 -5.57
C ALA A 399 -3.16 10.38 -5.78
N GLY A 400 -3.42 10.83 -7.01
CA GLY A 400 -4.62 11.59 -7.34
C GLY A 400 -5.89 10.75 -7.14
N ALA A 401 -5.90 9.52 -7.64
CA ALA A 401 -7.03 8.60 -7.49
C ALA A 401 -7.22 8.18 -6.02
N MET A 402 -6.13 7.86 -5.32
CA MET A 402 -6.16 7.47 -3.91
C MET A 402 -6.72 8.59 -3.03
N THR A 403 -6.21 9.82 -3.17
CA THR A 403 -6.69 10.96 -2.37
C THR A 403 -8.13 11.35 -2.70
N ALA A 404 -8.53 11.30 -3.98
CA ALA A 404 -9.91 11.57 -4.39
C ALA A 404 -10.90 10.55 -3.82
N LEU A 405 -10.52 9.27 -3.78
CA LEU A 405 -11.34 8.22 -3.18
C LEU A 405 -11.33 8.29 -1.65
N ALA A 406 -10.16 8.53 -1.03
CA ALA A 406 -9.98 8.71 0.41
C ALA A 406 -10.90 9.79 0.99
N ALA A 407 -11.01 10.94 0.31
CA ALA A 407 -11.85 12.06 0.74
C ALA A 407 -13.34 11.72 0.87
N ASN A 408 -13.80 10.68 0.17
CA ASN A 408 -15.19 10.19 0.23
C ASN A 408 -15.29 8.79 0.84
N TRP A 409 -14.19 8.29 1.41
CA TRP A 409 -14.10 6.93 1.93
C TRP A 409 -14.93 6.77 3.19
N ARG A 410 -15.54 5.59 3.32
CA ARG A 410 -16.21 5.13 4.52
C ARG A 410 -15.49 3.87 4.96
N SER A 411 -15.03 3.85 6.20
CA SER A 411 -14.21 2.75 6.70
C SER A 411 -14.90 1.41 6.51
N VAL A 412 -14.10 0.42 6.14
CA VAL A 412 -14.58 -0.94 5.95
C VAL A 412 -15.08 -1.53 7.26
N PRO A 413 -16.00 -2.53 7.21
CA PRO A 413 -16.47 -3.22 8.41
C PRO A 413 -15.33 -3.85 9.24
N PRO A 414 -15.62 -4.26 10.49
CA PRO A 414 -14.66 -4.97 11.33
C PRO A 414 -14.06 -6.19 10.63
N ARG A 415 -12.76 -6.40 10.84
CA ARG A 415 -12.03 -7.57 10.33
C ARG A 415 -12.40 -8.81 11.13
N TYR A 416 -12.59 -9.92 10.44
CA TYR A 416 -12.73 -11.26 11.00
C TYR A 416 -11.58 -12.16 10.53
N HIS A 417 -11.28 -13.19 11.31
CA HIS A 417 -10.35 -14.26 10.93
C HIS A 417 -11.08 -15.59 11.07
N CYS A 418 -11.01 -16.42 10.03
CA CYS A 418 -11.61 -17.75 10.01
C CYS A 418 -10.52 -18.79 9.79
N GLU A 419 -10.37 -19.72 10.73
CA GLU A 419 -9.64 -20.96 10.52
C GLU A 419 -10.53 -21.88 9.67
N ALA A 420 -10.31 -21.84 8.35
CA ALA A 420 -11.26 -22.35 7.36
C ALA A 420 -11.12 -23.86 7.09
N GLY A 421 -10.16 -24.52 7.73
CA GLY A 421 -9.93 -25.96 7.65
C GLY A 421 -8.45 -26.30 7.69
N SER A 422 -8.15 -27.58 7.88
CA SER A 422 -6.78 -28.11 7.86
C SER A 422 -6.75 -29.54 7.33
N VAL A 423 -5.71 -29.87 6.57
CA VAL A 423 -5.38 -31.23 6.14
C VAL A 423 -4.05 -31.60 6.78
N ASN A 424 -4.05 -32.58 7.69
CA ASN A 424 -2.86 -33.02 8.43
C ASN A 424 -2.34 -34.38 7.96
N THR A 425 -2.59 -34.74 6.70
CA THR A 425 -2.08 -35.98 6.11
C THR A 425 -0.69 -35.75 5.55
N HIS A 426 0.24 -36.64 5.87
CA HIS A 426 1.52 -36.72 5.16
C HIS A 426 1.28 -37.25 3.75
N THR A 427 1.44 -36.38 2.76
CA THR A 427 1.23 -36.73 1.36
C THR A 427 2.50 -36.47 0.56
N GLU A 428 2.96 -37.51 -0.13
CA GLU A 428 4.15 -37.44 -0.96
C GLU A 428 3.93 -36.51 -2.16
N ILE A 429 4.94 -35.69 -2.45
CA ILE A 429 5.00 -34.87 -3.64
C ILE A 429 5.63 -35.73 -4.72
N ALA A 430 4.84 -36.12 -5.72
CA ALA A 430 5.32 -36.93 -6.83
C ALA A 430 6.45 -36.21 -7.56
N ALA A 431 7.48 -36.96 -7.96
CA ALA A 431 8.60 -36.44 -8.75
C ALA A 431 8.15 -35.84 -10.10
N GLU A 432 7.06 -36.37 -10.66
CA GLU A 432 6.40 -35.84 -11.86
C GLU A 432 4.94 -35.52 -11.57
N GLY A 433 4.42 -34.48 -12.22
CA GLY A 433 3.04 -34.05 -12.08
C GLY A 433 2.82 -33.06 -10.94
N MET A 434 1.60 -33.02 -10.42
CA MET A 434 1.17 -32.03 -9.44
C MET A 434 0.35 -32.69 -8.35
N LEU A 435 0.84 -32.63 -7.11
CA LEU A 435 0.07 -32.99 -5.94
C LEU A 435 -1.05 -31.96 -5.75
N THR A 436 -2.26 -32.43 -5.49
CA THR A 436 -3.45 -31.59 -5.29
C THR A 436 -4.11 -31.95 -3.96
N LEU A 437 -4.19 -31.00 -3.04
CA LEU A 437 -4.85 -31.12 -1.73
C LEU A 437 -6.00 -30.12 -1.66
N LYS A 438 -7.14 -30.53 -1.09
CA LYS A 438 -8.37 -29.72 -1.08
C LYS A 438 -8.91 -29.50 0.32
N ILE A 439 -9.47 -28.32 0.56
CA ILE A 439 -10.26 -27.97 1.74
C ILE A 439 -11.60 -27.42 1.28
N ASP A 440 -12.68 -28.10 1.64
CA ASP A 440 -14.04 -27.58 1.48
C ASP A 440 -14.42 -26.79 2.73
N THR A 441 -14.77 -25.50 2.55
CA THR A 441 -15.05 -24.61 3.67
C THR A 441 -16.33 -23.81 3.48
N SER A 442 -17.04 -23.60 4.59
CA SER A 442 -18.14 -22.62 4.67
C SER A 442 -17.64 -21.22 5.04
N ALA A 443 -16.32 -21.02 5.18
CA ALA A 443 -15.70 -19.78 5.65
C ALA A 443 -16.30 -19.30 6.99
N CYS A 444 -16.48 -20.25 7.92
CA CYS A 444 -17.02 -20.01 9.25
C CYS A 444 -18.46 -19.45 9.25
N ALA A 445 -19.26 -19.73 8.22
CA ALA A 445 -20.64 -19.28 8.10
C ALA A 445 -21.46 -19.57 9.37
N GLY A 446 -22.19 -18.56 9.85
CA GLY A 446 -23.04 -18.66 11.05
C GLY A 446 -22.30 -18.53 12.39
N THR A 447 -20.99 -18.34 12.39
CA THR A 447 -20.18 -18.15 13.61
C THR A 447 -19.72 -16.69 13.77
N PRO A 448 -19.20 -16.28 14.95
CA PRO A 448 -18.62 -14.95 15.14
C PRO A 448 -17.38 -14.66 14.27
N SER A 449 -16.75 -15.68 13.67
CA SER A 449 -15.56 -15.56 12.81
C SER A 449 -15.88 -15.62 11.31
N GLU A 450 -17.16 -15.55 10.92
CA GLU A 450 -17.60 -15.62 9.52
C GLU A 450 -16.92 -14.56 8.62
N VAL A 451 -16.37 -15.03 7.50
CA VAL A 451 -15.80 -14.19 6.43
C VAL A 451 -16.60 -14.40 5.16
N ARG A 452 -17.06 -13.30 4.54
CA ARG A 452 -17.81 -13.33 3.26
C ARG A 452 -17.09 -12.62 2.13
N TYR A 453 -16.32 -11.58 2.44
CA TYR A 453 -15.57 -10.80 1.46
C TYR A 453 -14.10 -10.80 1.88
N LEU A 454 -13.25 -11.40 1.04
CA LEU A 454 -11.83 -11.60 1.34
C LEU A 454 -11.01 -10.30 1.31
N GLU A 455 -10.01 -10.26 2.19
CA GLU A 455 -8.88 -9.34 2.17
C GLU A 455 -7.61 -10.17 1.94
N HIS A 456 -7.02 -10.72 3.02
CA HIS A 456 -5.85 -11.60 2.96
C HIS A 456 -6.26 -13.08 3.09
N VAL A 457 -5.48 -13.95 2.45
CA VAL A 457 -5.59 -15.40 2.63
C VAL A 457 -4.22 -15.97 2.94
N GLN A 458 -4.13 -16.83 3.94
CA GLN A 458 -2.91 -17.55 4.29
C GLN A 458 -3.09 -19.07 4.12
N ALA A 459 -2.13 -19.69 3.45
CA ALA A 459 -1.92 -21.14 3.46
C ALA A 459 -0.75 -21.44 4.40
N VAL A 460 -1.06 -21.93 5.60
CA VAL A 460 -0.05 -22.30 6.60
C VAL A 460 0.44 -23.71 6.30
N VAL A 461 1.58 -23.84 5.62
CA VAL A 461 2.09 -25.11 5.07
C VAL A 461 3.24 -25.65 5.90
N SER A 462 3.22 -26.95 6.16
CA SER A 462 4.39 -27.71 6.60
C SER A 462 4.79 -28.68 5.51
N ALA A 463 5.97 -28.52 4.93
CA ALA A 463 6.45 -29.34 3.83
C ALA A 463 7.96 -29.54 3.92
N ASN A 464 8.47 -30.66 3.40
CA ASN A 464 9.90 -30.89 3.25
C ASN A 464 10.19 -31.47 1.87
N ALA A 465 11.40 -31.22 1.38
CA ALA A 465 11.89 -31.79 0.14
C ALA A 465 13.38 -32.11 0.26
N SER A 466 13.86 -32.98 -0.61
CA SER A 466 15.28 -33.23 -0.85
C SER A 466 16.02 -31.96 -1.28
N ARG A 467 15.28 -31.00 -1.85
CA ARG A 467 15.75 -29.65 -2.17
C ARG A 467 14.57 -28.68 -2.14
N ARG A 468 14.52 -27.81 -1.12
CA ARG A 468 13.39 -26.89 -0.87
C ARG A 468 13.18 -25.91 -2.02
N GLY A 469 14.26 -25.40 -2.63
CA GLY A 469 14.19 -24.45 -3.74
C GLY A 469 13.58 -24.98 -5.05
N ASP A 470 13.45 -26.30 -5.18
CA ASP A 470 12.76 -26.90 -6.34
C ASP A 470 11.25 -27.01 -6.11
N LEU A 471 10.72 -26.71 -4.91
CA LEU A 471 9.28 -26.73 -4.66
C LEU A 471 8.59 -25.48 -5.22
N GLU A 472 7.48 -25.70 -5.92
CA GLU A 472 6.51 -24.66 -6.24
C GLU A 472 5.17 -24.97 -5.60
N LEU A 473 4.54 -23.94 -5.04
CA LEU A 473 3.22 -24.04 -4.42
C LEU A 473 2.25 -23.06 -5.07
N PHE A 474 1.03 -23.54 -5.29
CA PHE A 474 -0.06 -22.71 -5.80
C PHE A 474 -1.30 -22.87 -4.95
N LEU A 475 -2.03 -21.78 -4.73
CA LEU A 475 -3.32 -21.77 -4.06
C LEU A 475 -4.40 -21.30 -5.03
N THR A 476 -5.45 -22.09 -5.18
CA THR A 476 -6.61 -21.74 -6.03
C THR A 476 -7.84 -21.52 -5.17
N SER A 477 -8.49 -20.35 -5.34
CA SER A 477 -9.74 -19.99 -4.65
C SER A 477 -10.97 -20.69 -5.26
N PRO A 478 -12.10 -20.74 -4.53
CA PRO A 478 -13.35 -21.27 -5.07
C PRO A 478 -13.87 -20.53 -6.32
N MET A 479 -13.48 -19.26 -6.49
CA MET A 479 -13.83 -18.46 -7.67
C MET A 479 -12.86 -18.67 -8.85
N GLY A 480 -11.88 -19.56 -8.71
CA GLY A 480 -10.96 -19.96 -9.78
C GLY A 480 -9.67 -19.14 -9.86
N THR A 481 -9.43 -18.21 -8.93
CA THR A 481 -8.19 -17.42 -8.90
C THR A 481 -7.05 -18.28 -8.40
N ARG A 482 -6.06 -18.51 -9.26
CA ARG A 482 -4.86 -19.31 -8.96
C ARG A 482 -3.66 -18.40 -8.71
N SER A 483 -3.10 -18.49 -7.51
CA SER A 483 -1.94 -17.72 -7.05
C SER A 483 -0.74 -18.63 -6.83
N MET A 484 0.37 -18.38 -7.51
CA MET A 484 1.67 -18.91 -7.08
C MET A 484 2.03 -18.29 -5.73
N ILE A 485 2.12 -19.12 -4.70
CA ILE A 485 2.43 -18.70 -3.32
C ILE A 485 3.88 -19.03 -2.93
N LEU A 486 4.55 -19.89 -3.70
CA LEU A 486 5.99 -20.12 -3.68
C LEU A 486 6.45 -20.44 -5.09
N SER A 487 7.36 -19.63 -5.61
CA SER A 487 8.08 -19.86 -6.86
C SER A 487 9.36 -20.67 -6.62
N ARG A 488 9.94 -21.19 -7.71
CA ARG A 488 11.22 -21.88 -7.66
C ARG A 488 12.33 -20.91 -7.23
N ARG A 489 13.14 -21.31 -6.25
CA ARG A 489 14.31 -20.55 -5.80
C ARG A 489 15.59 -21.32 -6.10
N ALA A 490 16.29 -20.92 -7.15
CA ALA A 490 17.40 -21.69 -7.71
C ALA A 490 18.57 -21.84 -6.75
N ASN A 491 18.72 -20.93 -5.79
CA ASN A 491 19.81 -20.93 -4.82
C ASN A 491 19.49 -21.77 -3.58
N ASP A 492 18.21 -22.03 -3.25
CA ASP A 492 17.79 -22.72 -2.03
C ASP A 492 18.03 -24.23 -2.11
N ASP A 493 19.16 -24.68 -1.56
CA ASP A 493 19.58 -26.07 -1.50
C ASP A 493 19.22 -26.77 -0.17
N ASP A 494 18.33 -26.18 0.64
CA ASP A 494 17.88 -26.79 1.88
C ASP A 494 17.28 -28.18 1.65
N SER A 495 17.78 -29.14 2.40
CA SER A 495 17.35 -30.55 2.37
C SER A 495 16.94 -31.07 3.74
N ARG A 496 16.90 -30.18 4.75
CA ARG A 496 16.77 -30.55 6.16
C ARG A 496 15.52 -29.94 6.79
N ASP A 497 15.35 -28.63 6.65
CA ASP A 497 14.39 -27.88 7.45
C ASP A 497 13.01 -27.83 6.79
N GLY A 498 12.98 -27.64 5.47
CA GLY A 498 11.76 -27.44 4.70
C GLY A 498 11.04 -26.16 5.13
N PHE A 499 9.70 -26.25 5.17
CA PHE A 499 8.80 -25.26 5.75
C PHE A 499 8.10 -25.88 6.96
N THR A 500 8.08 -25.17 8.09
CA THR A 500 7.37 -25.59 9.30
C THR A 500 6.31 -24.56 9.65
N LYS A 501 5.04 -24.90 9.40
CA LYS A 501 3.89 -24.00 9.59
C LYS A 501 4.13 -22.60 9.00
N TRP A 502 4.73 -22.53 7.81
CA TRP A 502 5.04 -21.27 7.16
C TRP A 502 3.76 -20.65 6.57
N PRO A 503 3.41 -19.41 6.92
CA PRO A 503 2.14 -18.79 6.53
C PRO A 503 2.25 -18.08 5.19
N PHE A 504 2.34 -18.83 4.09
CA PHE A 504 2.31 -18.26 2.74
C PHE A 504 1.04 -17.41 2.54
N MET A 505 1.19 -16.18 2.07
CA MET A 505 0.08 -15.22 1.97
C MET A 505 -0.22 -14.88 0.50
N THR A 506 -1.50 -14.63 0.21
CA THR A 506 -1.92 -14.05 -1.08
C THR A 506 -2.94 -12.93 -0.90
N THR A 507 -2.77 -11.84 -1.66
CA THR A 507 -3.73 -10.73 -1.80
C THR A 507 -4.56 -10.81 -3.09
N HIS A 508 -4.23 -11.71 -4.02
CA HIS A 508 -4.83 -11.77 -5.36
C HIS A 508 -6.34 -12.08 -5.35
N THR A 509 -6.83 -12.71 -4.28
CA THR A 509 -8.24 -13.06 -4.08
C THR A 509 -9.03 -11.93 -3.41
N TRP A 510 -8.47 -10.72 -3.30
CA TRP A 510 -9.13 -9.59 -2.64
C TRP A 510 -10.54 -9.34 -3.19
N GLY A 511 -11.50 -9.26 -2.28
CA GLY A 511 -12.91 -9.04 -2.58
C GLY A 511 -13.71 -10.29 -2.98
N GLU A 512 -13.08 -11.44 -3.19
CA GLU A 512 -13.76 -12.69 -3.54
C GLU A 512 -14.59 -13.29 -2.40
N TYR A 513 -15.47 -14.24 -2.77
CA TYR A 513 -16.22 -15.08 -1.84
C TYR A 513 -15.42 -16.33 -1.50
N PRO A 514 -15.18 -16.59 -0.20
CA PRO A 514 -14.33 -17.71 0.22
C PRO A 514 -15.03 -19.07 0.32
N GLN A 515 -16.36 -19.14 0.23
CA GLN A 515 -17.10 -20.40 0.39
C GLN A 515 -16.87 -21.34 -0.81
N GLY A 516 -16.60 -22.62 -0.51
CA GLY A 516 -16.39 -23.65 -1.51
C GLY A 516 -15.05 -24.35 -1.33
N THR A 517 -14.53 -24.89 -2.44
CA THR A 517 -13.32 -25.71 -2.44
C THR A 517 -12.08 -24.86 -2.69
N TRP A 518 -11.17 -24.82 -1.72
CA TRP A 518 -9.82 -24.32 -1.87
C TRP A 518 -8.88 -25.44 -2.25
N THR A 519 -7.95 -25.17 -3.17
CA THR A 519 -7.01 -26.18 -3.67
C THR A 519 -5.58 -25.70 -3.48
N LEU A 520 -4.77 -26.46 -2.72
CA LEU A 520 -3.33 -26.32 -2.64
C LEU A 520 -2.69 -27.30 -3.62
N GLU A 521 -1.88 -26.79 -4.53
CA GLU A 521 -1.11 -27.57 -5.48
C GLU A 521 0.38 -27.48 -5.15
N ALA A 522 1.07 -28.62 -5.15
CA ALA A 522 2.51 -28.69 -4.93
C ALA A 522 3.16 -29.50 -6.06
N ARG A 523 4.29 -29.01 -6.56
CA ARG A 523 5.09 -29.73 -7.57
C ARG A 523 6.56 -29.39 -7.44
N TYR A 524 7.40 -30.19 -8.09
CA TYR A 524 8.78 -29.82 -8.34
C TYR A 524 8.90 -29.04 -9.65
N ASN A 525 9.66 -27.95 -9.63
CA ASN A 525 10.14 -27.24 -10.80
C ASN A 525 11.65 -27.11 -10.68
N GLY A 526 12.40 -27.96 -11.38
CA GLY A 526 13.85 -27.85 -11.43
C GLY A 526 14.37 -28.16 -12.83
N GLY A 527 15.08 -27.20 -13.42
CA GLY A 527 15.93 -27.48 -14.59
C GLY A 527 17.16 -28.32 -14.18
N ALA A 528 17.69 -29.10 -15.13
CA ALA A 528 18.93 -29.90 -15.10
C ALA A 528 19.20 -30.85 -13.90
N GLY A 529 18.32 -30.94 -12.91
CA GLY A 529 18.26 -32.06 -11.97
C GLY A 529 17.56 -33.26 -12.59
N SER A 530 17.94 -34.49 -12.22
CA SER A 530 17.19 -35.68 -12.62
C SER A 530 15.91 -35.76 -11.77
N PRO A 531 14.69 -35.72 -12.35
CA PRO A 531 13.44 -35.82 -11.59
C PRO A 531 13.40 -37.05 -10.67
N ALA A 532 14.13 -38.11 -11.04
CA ALA A 532 14.28 -39.33 -10.24
C ALA A 532 14.96 -39.14 -8.86
N ALA A 533 15.53 -37.96 -8.58
CA ALA A 533 16.16 -37.63 -7.30
C ALA A 533 15.29 -36.76 -6.37
N TRP A 534 14.15 -36.24 -6.85
CA TRP A 534 13.26 -35.43 -6.03
C TRP A 534 12.41 -36.30 -5.11
N SER A 535 12.41 -35.97 -3.82
CA SER A 535 11.56 -36.63 -2.82
C SER A 535 11.15 -35.62 -1.75
N GLY A 536 9.92 -35.71 -1.26
CA GLY A 536 9.40 -34.74 -0.30
C GLY A 536 7.93 -34.94 -0.01
N TRP A 537 7.44 -34.27 1.02
CA TRP A 537 6.09 -34.43 1.52
C TRP A 537 5.49 -33.09 1.92
N VAL A 538 4.21 -32.92 1.63
CA VAL A 538 3.38 -31.98 2.38
C VAL A 538 2.93 -32.72 3.64
N ARG A 539 3.41 -32.27 4.79
CA ARG A 539 3.12 -32.85 6.10
C ARG A 539 1.74 -32.45 6.63
N GLY A 540 1.29 -31.27 6.21
CA GLY A 540 -0.03 -30.74 6.44
C GLY A 540 -0.12 -29.27 6.06
N TRP A 541 -1.34 -28.79 5.87
CA TRP A 541 -1.59 -27.37 5.65
C TRP A 541 -2.92 -26.93 6.27
N SER A 542 -3.00 -25.65 6.64
CA SER A 542 -4.23 -25.02 7.16
C SER A 542 -4.55 -23.77 6.36
N LEU A 543 -5.84 -23.52 6.15
CA LEU A 543 -6.33 -22.34 5.45
C LEU A 543 -6.83 -21.32 6.47
N VAL A 544 -6.31 -20.10 6.40
CA VAL A 544 -6.76 -18.98 7.23
C VAL A 544 -7.25 -17.86 6.32
N LEU A 545 -8.47 -17.41 6.57
CA LEU A 545 -9.14 -16.38 5.77
C LEU A 545 -9.33 -15.12 6.60
N HIS A 546 -9.00 -13.97 6.01
CA HIS A 546 -9.21 -12.66 6.60
C HIS A 546 -10.13 -11.83 5.72
N GLY A 547 -10.99 -11.04 6.36
CA GLY A 547 -11.87 -10.13 5.63
C GLY A 547 -13.05 -9.67 6.44
N THR A 548 -14.16 -9.42 5.76
CA THR A 548 -15.38 -8.87 6.36
C THR A 548 -16.58 -9.79 6.19
N ARG A 549 -17.50 -9.74 7.17
CA ARG A 549 -18.82 -10.37 7.06
C ARG A 549 -19.81 -9.50 6.30
N ALA A 550 -19.74 -8.18 6.48
CA ALA A 550 -20.61 -7.22 5.81
C ALA A 550 -19.93 -6.68 4.53
N PRO A 551 -20.69 -6.29 3.49
CA PRO A 551 -20.12 -5.80 2.24
C PRO A 551 -19.27 -4.53 2.46
N PRO A 552 -17.98 -4.53 2.09
CA PRO A 552 -17.06 -3.45 2.44
C PRO A 552 -17.34 -2.13 1.70
N TYR A 553 -17.99 -2.19 0.54
CA TYR A 553 -18.16 -1.04 -0.35
C TYR A 553 -19.62 -0.58 -0.52
N ALA A 554 -20.57 -1.15 0.23
CA ALA A 554 -21.99 -0.89 0.03
C ALA A 554 -22.37 0.60 0.12
N ALA A 555 -21.70 1.33 1.01
CA ALA A 555 -21.97 2.75 1.27
C ALA A 555 -21.22 3.72 0.32
N LEU A 556 -20.37 3.21 -0.58
CA LEU A 556 -19.59 4.00 -1.51
C LEU A 556 -20.29 4.13 -2.87
N VAL A 557 -20.13 5.28 -3.51
CA VAL A 557 -20.65 5.55 -4.86
C VAL A 557 -19.47 5.74 -5.81
N PRO A 558 -19.24 4.80 -6.75
CA PRO A 558 -18.20 4.94 -7.74
C PRO A 558 -18.45 6.18 -8.60
N GLN A 559 -17.43 7.04 -8.75
CA GLN A 559 -17.51 8.22 -9.61
C GLN A 559 -17.32 7.86 -11.09
N ASP A 560 -16.55 6.80 -11.35
CA ASP A 560 -16.31 6.23 -12.67
C ASP A 560 -16.90 4.81 -12.72
N PRO A 561 -17.83 4.50 -13.66
CA PRO A 561 -18.40 3.18 -13.81
C PRO A 561 -17.39 2.10 -14.22
N HIS A 562 -16.19 2.48 -14.69
CA HIS A 562 -15.10 1.57 -15.04
C HIS A 562 -14.02 1.46 -13.97
N SER A 563 -14.16 2.18 -12.84
CA SER A 563 -13.23 2.05 -11.72
C SER A 563 -13.28 0.65 -11.11
N LYS A 564 -12.16 0.19 -10.52
CA LYS A 564 -12.12 -1.07 -9.75
C LYS A 564 -13.19 -1.12 -8.65
N LEU A 565 -13.47 0.01 -8.01
CA LEU A 565 -14.57 0.13 -7.04
C LEU A 565 -15.93 -0.21 -7.67
N ALA A 566 -16.23 0.31 -8.87
CA ALA A 566 -17.46 -0.02 -9.56
C ALA A 566 -17.53 -1.50 -9.94
N VAL A 567 -16.43 -2.07 -10.42
CA VAL A 567 -16.33 -3.48 -10.82
C VAL A 567 -16.61 -4.40 -9.63
N VAL A 568 -15.86 -4.24 -8.53
CA VAL A 568 -16.02 -5.11 -7.35
C VAL A 568 -17.36 -4.90 -6.67
N LYS A 569 -17.82 -3.64 -6.56
CA LYS A 569 -19.13 -3.37 -5.97
C LYS A 569 -20.26 -4.03 -6.78
N LYS A 570 -20.18 -4.00 -8.11
CA LYS A 570 -21.14 -4.70 -8.96
C LYS A 570 -21.10 -6.21 -8.74
N ALA A 571 -19.92 -6.81 -8.66
CA ALA A 571 -19.78 -8.24 -8.31
C ALA A 571 -20.37 -8.57 -6.93
N HIS A 572 -20.26 -7.64 -5.97
CA HIS A 572 -20.88 -7.73 -4.65
C HIS A 572 -22.40 -7.66 -4.69
N GLU A 573 -22.97 -6.74 -5.48
CA GLU A 573 -24.41 -6.55 -5.62
C GLU A 573 -25.09 -7.65 -6.46
N ASP A 574 -24.43 -8.18 -7.48
CA ASP A 574 -24.97 -9.24 -8.35
C ASP A 574 -25.11 -10.58 -7.60
N SER A 575 -24.18 -10.89 -6.69
CA SER A 575 -24.25 -12.11 -5.85
C SER A 575 -25.43 -12.15 -4.87
N LEU A 576 -26.00 -10.99 -4.54
CA LEU A 576 -27.10 -10.86 -3.57
C LEU A 576 -28.47 -10.99 -4.23
N ARG A 577 -28.55 -11.11 -5.56
CA ARG A 577 -29.81 -11.31 -6.27
C ARG A 577 -30.15 -12.80 -6.24
N PRO A 578 -31.35 -13.19 -5.77
CA PRO A 578 -31.83 -14.55 -5.97
C PRO A 578 -31.92 -14.84 -7.47
N GLU A 579 -31.45 -16.02 -7.88
CA GLU A 579 -31.67 -16.57 -9.24
C GLU A 579 -33.14 -16.70 -9.59
#